data_AF-A0A6A0GRE8-F1
#
_entry.id   AF-A0A6A0GRE8-F1
#
_cell.length_a   1.000
_cell.length_b   1.000
_cell.length_c   1.000
_cell.angle_alpha   90.00
_cell.angle_beta   90.00
_cell.angle_gamma   90.00
#
_symmetry.space_group_name_H-M   'P 1'
#
loop_
_entity.id
_entity.type
_entity.pdbx_description
1 polymer ?
#
loop_
_entity_poly.entity_id
_entity_poly.type
_entity_poly.pdbx_seq_one_letter_code
_entity_poly.pdbx_strand_id
1 'polypeptide(L)'
;MSAIGKAAVAKVLPVPERFSTNFTDLFESLVPVQVQQALSQCDVRRQDIVNKEVSKLKEATQLLNSVLASLNLPAAVEETAAGEQLPPSLREKSAAVVEKGGLESLERIMKELPELLQRNTELLDECERQLKEEADSDSQLREQFKEKWTRTPSATLTATFQANAAKYRKVIETAVAADSTVRGKLDANREGMEMLSRGPESLASSLPSPSSGGASGDSPPVVTLRKLMEEVEAIKAERE
;
A
#
# COMPACT_ATOMS: atom_id res chain seq x y z
N MET A 1 47.30 -59.24 53.52
CA MET A 1 47.61 -57.81 53.77
C MET A 1 46.41 -57.01 53.30
N SER A 2 45.83 -56.15 54.14
CA SER A 2 44.68 -55.32 53.78
C SER A 2 45.12 -54.17 52.88
N ALA A 3 44.31 -53.82 51.87
CA ALA A 3 44.59 -52.71 50.96
C ALA A 3 44.64 -51.37 51.71
N ILE A 4 45.63 -50.54 51.40
CA ILE A 4 45.81 -49.22 52.00
C ILE A 4 44.70 -48.30 51.49
N GLY A 5 44.02 -47.60 52.41
CA GLY A 5 42.93 -46.68 52.08
C GLY A 5 43.41 -45.50 51.23
N LYS A 6 42.58 -45.05 50.29
CA LYS A 6 42.86 -43.91 49.42
C LYS A 6 42.12 -42.67 49.94
N ALA A 7 42.82 -41.54 50.03
CA ALA A 7 42.23 -40.24 50.34
C ALA A 7 42.20 -39.37 49.07
N ALA A 8 41.02 -38.88 48.70
CA ALA A 8 40.90 -37.94 47.60
C ALA A 8 41.30 -36.53 48.06
N VAL A 9 42.41 -36.02 47.52
CA VAL A 9 42.98 -34.71 47.88
C VAL A 9 42.53 -33.56 46.98
N ALA A 10 41.74 -33.85 45.95
CA ALA A 10 41.23 -32.86 45.02
C ALA A 10 39.78 -33.17 44.65
N LYS A 11 39.02 -32.10 44.38
CA LYS A 11 37.65 -32.17 43.89
C LYS A 11 37.59 -31.43 42.57
N VAL A 12 36.91 -32.03 41.59
CA VAL A 12 36.62 -31.35 40.32
C VAL A 12 35.69 -30.18 40.63
N LEU A 13 36.14 -28.97 40.31
CA LEU A 13 35.33 -27.78 40.42
C LEU A 13 34.36 -27.72 39.23
N PRO A 14 33.09 -27.35 39.43
CA PRO A 14 32.18 -27.10 38.33
C PRO A 14 32.73 -25.96 37.48
N VAL A 15 32.56 -26.07 36.16
CA VAL A 15 32.98 -25.02 35.23
C VAL A 15 32.19 -23.75 35.51
N PRO A 16 32.84 -22.65 35.92
CA PRO A 16 32.15 -21.38 36.14
C PRO A 16 31.74 -20.76 34.80
N GLU A 17 30.66 -19.98 34.81
CA GLU A 17 30.21 -19.26 33.59
C GLU A 17 31.26 -18.28 33.07
N ARG A 18 32.09 -17.74 33.96
CA ARG A 18 33.19 -16.83 33.63
C ARG A 18 34.44 -17.23 34.40
N PHE A 19 35.58 -17.24 33.72
CA PHE A 19 36.87 -17.62 34.30
C PHE A 19 37.71 -16.43 34.78
N SER A 20 37.39 -15.20 34.36
CA SER A 20 38.08 -13.98 34.79
C SER A 20 37.29 -13.23 35.85
N THR A 21 38.02 -12.59 36.78
CA THR A 21 37.46 -11.87 37.92
C THR A 21 36.82 -10.51 37.53
N ASN A 22 37.34 -9.86 36.49
CA ASN A 22 36.85 -8.57 35.98
C ASN A 22 36.37 -8.72 34.52
N PHE A 23 35.49 -9.68 34.28
CA PHE A 23 34.94 -9.88 32.94
C PHE A 23 33.96 -8.77 32.58
N THR A 24 34.20 -8.10 31.45
CA THR A 24 33.28 -7.16 30.81
C THR A 24 32.84 -7.74 29.48
N ASP A 25 31.52 -7.81 29.25
CA ASP A 25 30.99 -8.25 27.97
C ASP A 25 31.02 -7.08 26.97
N LEU A 26 31.80 -7.21 25.90
CA LEU A 26 31.87 -6.21 24.83
C LEU A 26 30.55 -6.08 24.05
N PHE A 27 29.66 -7.06 24.18
CA PHE A 27 28.38 -7.14 23.48
C PHE A 27 27.19 -7.10 24.44
N GLU A 28 27.35 -6.56 25.66
CA GLU A 28 26.25 -6.44 26.63
C GLU A 28 25.04 -5.67 26.07
N SER A 29 25.30 -4.71 25.18
CA SER A 29 24.26 -3.93 24.48
C SER A 29 23.69 -4.63 23.23
N LEU A 30 24.29 -5.74 22.79
CA LEU A 30 23.83 -6.48 21.61
C LEU A 30 22.58 -7.28 21.98
N VAL A 31 21.48 -6.95 21.32
CA VAL A 31 20.22 -7.67 21.52
C VAL A 31 20.35 -9.12 21.01
N PRO A 32 19.94 -10.13 21.80
CA PRO A 32 19.98 -11.53 21.38
C PRO A 32 19.21 -11.77 20.08
N VAL A 33 19.75 -12.63 19.21
CA VAL A 33 19.16 -12.95 17.90
C VAL A 33 17.72 -13.49 18.04
N GLN A 34 17.44 -14.25 19.09
CA GLN A 34 16.12 -14.79 19.38
C GLN A 34 15.09 -13.68 19.63
N VAL A 35 15.51 -12.60 20.30
CA VAL A 35 14.65 -11.43 20.55
C VAL A 35 14.43 -10.66 19.25
N GLN A 36 15.47 -10.48 18.42
CA GLN A 36 15.33 -9.85 17.11
C GLN A 36 14.39 -10.63 16.19
N GLN A 37 14.48 -11.96 16.16
CA GLN A 37 13.59 -12.83 15.41
C GLN A 37 12.15 -12.80 15.94
N ALA A 38 11.97 -12.77 17.26
CA ALA A 38 10.65 -12.65 17.86
C ALA A 38 10.00 -11.28 17.54
N LEU A 39 10.78 -10.19 17.58
CA LEU A 39 10.32 -8.86 17.21
C LEU A 39 9.93 -8.77 15.75
N SER A 40 10.75 -9.27 14.82
CA SER A 40 10.42 -9.25 13.39
C SER A 40 9.16 -10.06 13.09
N GLN A 41 8.97 -11.22 13.73
CA GLN A 41 7.73 -11.99 13.61
C GLN A 41 6.52 -11.25 14.21
N CYS A 42 6.71 -10.55 15.33
CA CYS A 42 5.67 -9.73 15.95
C CYS A 42 5.27 -8.58 15.02
N ASP A 43 6.22 -7.90 14.40
CA ASP A 43 5.98 -6.81 13.45
C ASP A 43 5.21 -7.31 12.21
N VAL A 44 5.59 -8.47 11.67
CA VAL A 44 4.85 -9.10 10.56
C VAL A 44 3.41 -9.41 10.97
N ARG A 45 3.20 -10.05 12.12
CA ARG A 45 1.84 -10.35 12.62
C ARG A 45 1.02 -9.09 12.88
N ARG A 46 1.63 -8.06 13.46
CA ARG A 46 0.98 -6.76 13.67
C ARG A 46 0.54 -6.18 12.33
N GLN A 47 1.45 -6.15 11.35
CA GLN A 47 1.15 -5.61 10.03
C GLN A 47 0.03 -6.40 9.33
N ASP A 48 0.04 -7.73 9.45
CA ASP A 48 -1.01 -8.58 8.89
C ASP A 48 -2.38 -8.31 9.53
N ILE A 49 -2.45 -8.17 10.85
CA ILE A 49 -3.69 -7.85 11.57
C ILE A 49 -4.20 -6.47 11.13
N VAL A 50 -3.32 -5.46 11.14
CA VAL A 50 -3.69 -4.09 10.73
C VAL A 50 -4.17 -4.06 9.29
N ASN A 51 -3.41 -4.65 8.35
CA ASN A 51 -3.77 -4.70 6.94
C ASN A 51 -5.10 -5.41 6.72
N LYS A 52 -5.36 -6.50 7.45
CA LYS A 52 -6.61 -7.25 7.34
C LYS A 52 -7.80 -6.44 7.82
N GLU A 53 -7.70 -5.79 8.99
CA GLU A 53 -8.80 -4.97 9.49
C GLU A 53 -9.01 -3.72 8.61
N VAL A 54 -7.95 -3.07 8.14
CA VAL A 54 -8.05 -1.95 7.20
C VAL A 54 -8.68 -2.38 5.87
N SER A 55 -8.32 -3.55 5.31
CA SER A 55 -8.93 -4.08 4.08
C SER A 55 -10.42 -4.33 4.27
N LYS A 56 -10.81 -4.99 5.37
CA LYS A 56 -12.22 -5.22 5.70
C LYS A 56 -13.01 -3.92 5.80
N LEU A 57 -12.47 -2.90 6.47
CA LEU A 57 -13.14 -1.60 6.60
C LEU A 57 -13.30 -0.92 5.24
N LYS A 58 -12.26 -0.94 4.39
CA LYS A 58 -12.32 -0.40 3.02
C LYS A 58 -13.35 -1.13 2.16
N GLU A 59 -13.35 -2.46 2.17
CA GLU A 59 -14.31 -3.28 1.43
C GLU A 59 -15.75 -3.03 1.90
N ALA A 60 -15.98 -2.99 3.21
CA ALA A 60 -17.30 -2.71 3.78
C ALA A 60 -17.80 -1.30 3.44
N THR A 61 -16.93 -0.29 3.49
CA THR A 61 -17.27 1.09 3.09
C THR A 61 -17.53 1.18 1.59
N GLN A 62 -16.75 0.48 0.75
CA GLN A 62 -16.98 0.45 -0.70
C GLN A 62 -18.31 -0.23 -1.05
N LEU A 63 -18.63 -1.37 -0.42
CA LEU A 63 -19.90 -2.05 -0.60
C LEU A 63 -21.07 -1.16 -0.17
N LEU A 64 -20.96 -0.54 1.01
CA LEU A 64 -21.95 0.41 1.51
C LEU A 64 -22.20 1.55 0.52
N ASN A 65 -21.15 2.21 0.04
CA ASN A 65 -21.26 3.29 -0.94
C ASN A 65 -21.88 2.82 -2.26
N SER A 66 -21.56 1.60 -2.73
CA SER A 66 -22.16 1.01 -3.93
C SER A 66 -23.67 0.75 -3.74
N VAL A 67 -24.07 0.25 -2.57
CA VAL A 67 -25.49 0.00 -2.27
C VAL A 67 -26.25 1.32 -2.20
N LEU A 68 -25.73 2.33 -1.50
CA LEU A 68 -26.34 3.65 -1.43
C LEU A 68 -26.49 4.29 -2.82
N ALA A 69 -25.46 4.21 -3.65
CA ALA A 69 -25.51 4.72 -5.02
C ALA A 69 -26.58 4.00 -5.86
N SER A 70 -26.70 2.68 -5.75
CA SER A 70 -27.71 1.90 -6.48
C SER A 70 -29.16 2.22 -6.09
N LEU A 71 -29.35 2.74 -4.87
CA LEU A 71 -30.64 3.17 -4.34
C LEU A 71 -30.87 4.69 -4.49
N ASN A 72 -29.94 5.40 -5.13
CA ASN A 72 -29.93 6.86 -5.23
C ASN A 72 -29.98 7.58 -3.86
N LEU A 73 -29.40 6.98 -2.82
CA LEU A 73 -29.35 7.53 -1.47
C LEU A 73 -28.00 8.23 -1.20
N PRO A 74 -27.97 9.33 -0.43
CA PRO A 74 -29.10 9.97 0.25
C PRO A 74 -29.95 10.92 -0.64
N ALA A 75 -29.53 11.16 -1.89
CA ALA A 75 -30.15 12.14 -2.80
C ALA A 75 -31.67 11.99 -3.00
N ALA A 76 -32.21 10.77 -2.93
CA ALA A 76 -33.64 10.49 -3.09
C ALA A 76 -34.52 10.91 -1.89
N VAL A 77 -33.92 11.15 -0.72
CA VAL A 77 -34.63 11.40 0.55
C VAL A 77 -34.40 12.84 1.04
N GLU A 78 -33.43 13.52 0.44
CA GLU A 78 -33.13 14.92 0.72
C GLU A 78 -34.23 15.82 0.16
N GLU A 79 -34.70 16.75 0.99
CA GLU A 79 -35.58 17.83 0.54
C GLU A 79 -34.74 18.89 -0.14
N THR A 80 -34.90 19.01 -1.46
CA THR A 80 -34.36 20.15 -2.20
C THR A 80 -35.18 21.39 -1.86
N ALA A 81 -34.54 22.46 -1.38
CA ALA A 81 -35.21 23.70 -1.02
C ALA A 81 -35.98 24.29 -2.22
N ALA A 82 -37.08 24.98 -1.95
CA ALA A 82 -37.91 25.58 -3.00
C ALA A 82 -37.07 26.56 -3.87
N GLY A 83 -36.86 26.20 -5.15
CA GLY A 83 -36.07 26.98 -6.11
C GLY A 83 -34.65 26.45 -6.33
N GLU A 84 -34.20 25.48 -5.54
CA GLU A 84 -32.91 24.80 -5.71
C GLU A 84 -33.13 23.50 -6.50
N GLN A 85 -32.23 23.18 -7.44
CA GLN A 85 -32.37 21.99 -8.30
C GLN A 85 -31.50 20.81 -7.84
N LEU A 86 -30.57 21.05 -6.90
CA LEU A 86 -29.53 20.09 -6.53
C LEU A 86 -29.67 19.64 -5.07
N PRO A 87 -29.70 18.33 -4.77
CA PRO A 87 -29.68 17.82 -3.40
C PRO A 87 -28.40 18.24 -2.64
N PRO A 88 -28.50 18.54 -1.32
CA PRO A 88 -27.38 19.03 -0.52
C PRO A 88 -26.17 18.09 -0.51
N SER A 89 -26.37 16.76 -0.47
CA SER A 89 -25.25 15.81 -0.51
C SER A 89 -24.48 15.84 -1.83
N LEU A 90 -25.16 16.05 -2.95
CA LEU A 90 -24.53 16.12 -4.26
C LEU A 90 -23.78 17.45 -4.42
N ARG A 91 -24.33 18.54 -3.86
CA ARG A 91 -23.66 19.84 -3.76
C ARG A 91 -22.37 19.75 -2.96
N GLU A 92 -22.42 19.15 -1.79
CA GLU A 92 -21.26 18.97 -0.91
C GLU A 92 -20.18 18.12 -1.58
N LYS A 93 -20.56 16.99 -2.20
CA LYS A 93 -19.62 16.15 -2.95
C LYS A 93 -18.99 16.89 -4.13
N SER A 94 -19.76 17.66 -4.88
CA SER A 94 -19.21 18.49 -5.97
C SER A 94 -18.25 19.54 -5.43
N ALA A 95 -18.60 20.23 -4.34
CA ALA A 95 -17.71 21.20 -3.70
C ALA A 95 -16.39 20.56 -3.22
N ALA A 96 -16.46 19.37 -2.60
CA ALA A 96 -15.27 18.63 -2.17
C ALA A 96 -14.39 18.18 -3.36
N VAL A 97 -14.99 17.81 -4.50
CA VAL A 97 -14.25 17.49 -5.73
C VAL A 97 -13.54 18.73 -6.28
N VAL A 98 -14.21 19.88 -6.32
CA VAL A 98 -13.63 21.16 -6.75
C VAL A 98 -12.48 21.58 -5.83
N GLU A 99 -12.67 21.49 -4.51
CA GLU A 99 -11.63 21.81 -3.52
C GLU A 99 -10.36 20.96 -3.71
N LYS A 100 -10.52 19.69 -4.08
CA LYS A 100 -9.41 18.76 -4.37
C LYS A 100 -8.75 18.96 -5.74
N GLY A 101 -9.16 19.99 -6.49
CA GLY A 101 -8.62 20.34 -7.80
C GLY A 101 -9.28 19.63 -8.99
N GLY A 102 -10.45 18.99 -8.76
CA GLY A 102 -11.30 18.42 -9.81
C GLY A 102 -10.60 17.40 -10.72
N LEU A 103 -11.12 17.31 -11.94
CA LEU A 103 -10.59 16.44 -13.00
C LEU A 103 -9.16 16.82 -13.39
N GLU A 104 -8.80 18.10 -13.39
CA GLU A 104 -7.47 18.58 -13.77
C GLU A 104 -6.36 18.00 -12.88
N SER A 105 -6.63 17.90 -11.57
CA SER A 105 -5.69 17.30 -10.61
C SER A 105 -5.44 15.82 -10.91
N LEU A 106 -6.49 15.06 -11.27
CA LEU A 106 -6.38 13.67 -11.68
C LEU A 106 -5.64 13.53 -13.01
N GLU A 107 -5.94 14.38 -14.00
CA GLU A 107 -5.27 14.38 -15.30
C GLU A 107 -3.78 14.71 -15.17
N ARG A 108 -3.41 15.64 -14.28
CA ARG A 108 -2.02 15.96 -13.96
C ARG A 108 -1.29 14.74 -13.43
N ILE A 109 -1.83 14.07 -12.40
CA ILE A 109 -1.22 12.87 -11.82
C ILE A 109 -1.08 11.77 -12.88
N MET A 110 -2.12 11.56 -13.71
CA MET A 110 -2.08 10.57 -14.78
C MET A 110 -1.05 10.88 -15.87
N LYS A 111 -0.74 12.16 -16.09
CA LYS A 111 0.30 12.61 -17.02
C LYS A 111 1.72 12.41 -16.47
N GLU A 112 1.88 12.46 -15.15
CA GLU A 112 3.17 12.25 -14.47
C GLU A 112 3.54 10.75 -14.36
N LEU A 113 2.57 9.84 -14.28
CA LEU A 113 2.81 8.39 -14.13
C LEU A 113 3.77 7.79 -15.17
N PRO A 114 3.61 8.04 -16.49
CA PRO A 114 4.52 7.48 -17.50
C PRO A 114 5.97 7.93 -17.33
N GLU A 115 6.19 9.18 -16.91
CA GLU A 115 7.53 9.73 -16.70
C GLU A 115 8.22 9.05 -15.50
N LEU A 116 7.47 8.83 -14.41
CA LEU A 116 7.97 8.10 -13.24
C LEU A 116 8.29 6.63 -13.57
N LEU A 117 7.43 5.98 -14.36
CA LEU A 117 7.63 4.62 -14.84
C LEU A 117 8.88 4.54 -15.74
N GLN A 118 9.03 5.47 -16.67
CA GLN A 118 10.17 5.54 -17.58
C GLN A 118 11.47 5.72 -16.79
N ARG A 119 11.51 6.67 -15.85
CA ARG A 119 12.68 6.88 -15.00
C ARG A 119 13.10 5.63 -14.23
N ASN A 120 12.15 4.91 -13.62
CA ASN A 120 12.44 3.67 -12.90
C ASN A 120 12.92 2.55 -13.83
N THR A 121 12.38 2.50 -15.05
CA THR A 121 12.79 1.55 -16.08
C THR A 121 14.22 1.83 -16.54
N GLU A 122 14.55 3.08 -16.87
CA GLU A 122 15.89 3.49 -17.29
C GLU A 122 16.95 3.20 -16.21
N LEU A 123 16.63 3.44 -14.94
CA LEU A 123 17.52 3.11 -13.82
C LEU A 123 17.80 1.61 -13.73
N LEU A 124 16.77 0.77 -13.90
CA LEU A 124 16.94 -0.69 -13.88
C LEU A 124 17.72 -1.17 -15.10
N ASP A 125 17.40 -0.66 -16.29
CA ASP A 125 18.07 -1.02 -17.54
C ASP A 125 19.57 -0.67 -17.48
N GLU A 126 19.92 0.47 -16.91
CA GLU A 126 21.30 0.89 -16.70
C GLU A 126 22.03 -0.03 -15.71
N CYS A 127 21.39 -0.42 -14.60
CA CYS A 127 21.96 -1.41 -13.69
C CYS A 127 22.19 -2.77 -14.38
N GLU A 128 21.22 -3.25 -15.17
CA GLU A 128 21.34 -4.50 -15.93
C GLU A 128 22.45 -4.43 -16.98
N ARG A 129 22.59 -3.27 -17.66
CA ARG A 129 23.68 -3.01 -18.62
C ARG A 129 25.04 -3.11 -17.94
N GLN A 130 25.23 -2.46 -16.79
CA GLN A 130 26.50 -2.50 -16.05
C GLN A 130 26.88 -3.94 -15.62
N LEU A 131 25.90 -4.72 -15.16
CA LEU A 131 26.13 -6.13 -14.80
C LEU A 131 26.52 -6.97 -16.03
N LYS A 132 25.91 -6.70 -17.18
CA LYS A 132 26.21 -7.41 -18.42
C LYS A 132 27.60 -7.07 -18.96
N GLU A 133 27.97 -5.79 -18.97
CA GLU A 133 29.29 -5.34 -19.43
C GLU A 133 30.43 -5.92 -18.59
N GLU A 134 30.24 -6.02 -17.27
CA GLU A 134 31.22 -6.62 -16.38
C GLU A 134 31.32 -8.15 -16.60
N ALA A 135 30.19 -8.83 -16.78
CA ALA A 135 30.16 -10.27 -17.08
C ALA A 135 30.79 -10.60 -18.44
N ASP A 136 30.53 -9.78 -19.47
CA ASP A 136 31.13 -9.93 -20.80
C ASP A 136 32.65 -9.69 -20.73
N SER A 137 33.09 -8.69 -19.94
CA SER A 137 34.51 -8.41 -19.71
C SER A 137 35.22 -9.55 -18.97
N ASP A 138 34.61 -10.13 -17.93
CA ASP A 138 35.16 -11.29 -17.23
C ASP A 138 35.27 -12.50 -18.15
N SER A 139 34.25 -12.73 -18.99
CA SER A 139 34.25 -13.83 -19.95
C SER A 139 35.38 -13.69 -20.97
N GLN A 140 35.56 -12.50 -21.54
CA GLN A 140 36.66 -12.20 -22.47
C GLN A 140 38.04 -12.38 -21.82
N LEU A 141 38.24 -11.87 -20.60
CA LEU A 141 39.52 -12.00 -19.89
C LEU A 141 39.81 -13.46 -19.52
N ARG A 142 38.79 -14.23 -19.14
CA ARG A 142 38.93 -15.64 -18.83
C ARG A 142 39.28 -16.48 -20.06
N GLU A 143 38.72 -16.14 -21.22
CA GLU A 143 39.10 -16.75 -22.51
C GLU A 143 40.54 -16.43 -22.92
N GLN A 144 40.97 -15.18 -22.75
CA GLN A 144 42.32 -14.71 -23.13
C GLN A 144 43.41 -15.25 -22.19
N PHE A 145 43.18 -15.18 -20.88
CA PHE A 145 44.21 -15.43 -19.87
C PHE A 145 44.12 -16.81 -19.22
N LYS A 146 43.01 -17.56 -19.41
CA LYS A 146 42.81 -18.95 -18.96
C LYS A 146 43.31 -19.19 -17.54
N GLU A 147 44.40 -19.95 -17.40
CA GLU A 147 44.99 -20.34 -16.12
C GLU A 147 45.53 -19.16 -15.28
N LYS A 148 45.77 -18.00 -15.88
CA LYS A 148 46.17 -16.78 -15.17
C LYS A 148 44.98 -16.00 -14.60
N TRP A 149 43.74 -16.31 -15.02
CA TRP A 149 42.51 -15.64 -14.57
C TRP A 149 41.71 -16.54 -13.63
N THR A 150 42.14 -16.60 -12.36
CA THR A 150 41.62 -17.52 -11.34
C THR A 150 40.58 -16.89 -10.41
N ARG A 151 40.09 -15.69 -10.72
CA ARG A 151 39.07 -15.00 -9.93
C ARG A 151 37.73 -15.73 -10.00
N THR A 152 36.92 -15.60 -8.96
CA THR A 152 35.52 -16.07 -8.97
C THR A 152 34.80 -15.50 -10.19
N PRO A 153 34.05 -16.31 -10.95
CA PRO A 153 33.27 -15.83 -12.08
C PRO A 153 32.30 -14.71 -11.69
N SER A 154 32.24 -13.69 -12.53
CA SER A 154 31.38 -12.54 -12.32
C SER A 154 29.90 -12.91 -12.22
N ALA A 155 29.46 -13.89 -13.01
CA ALA A 155 28.11 -14.44 -12.93
C ALA A 155 27.76 -14.99 -11.53
N THR A 156 28.71 -15.62 -10.84
CA THR A 156 28.50 -16.13 -9.48
C THR A 156 28.45 -15.00 -8.46
N LEU A 157 29.32 -13.99 -8.61
CA LEU A 157 29.38 -12.85 -7.70
C LEU A 157 28.14 -11.94 -7.82
N THR A 158 27.59 -11.81 -9.04
CA THR A 158 26.46 -10.93 -9.35
C THR A 158 25.08 -11.60 -9.30
N ALA A 159 25.01 -12.90 -9.00
CA ALA A 159 23.78 -13.67 -9.02
C ALA A 159 22.64 -13.06 -8.17
N THR A 160 22.95 -12.49 -7.01
CA THR A 160 21.97 -11.82 -6.14
C THR A 160 21.44 -10.53 -6.76
N PHE A 161 22.28 -9.76 -7.44
CA PHE A 161 21.87 -8.54 -8.15
C PHE A 161 21.00 -8.87 -9.35
N GLN A 162 21.33 -9.92 -10.11
CA GLN A 162 20.50 -10.40 -11.23
C GLN A 162 19.13 -10.87 -10.74
N ALA A 163 19.07 -11.60 -9.63
CA ALA A 163 17.80 -12.02 -9.02
C ALA A 163 16.94 -10.82 -8.57
N ASN A 164 17.58 -9.78 -7.99
CA ASN A 164 16.90 -8.55 -7.61
C ASN A 164 16.41 -7.76 -8.84
N ALA A 165 17.21 -7.67 -9.90
CA ALA A 165 16.82 -7.01 -11.15
C ALA A 165 15.58 -7.66 -11.76
N ALA A 166 15.57 -9.00 -11.86
CA ALA A 166 14.41 -9.76 -12.33
C ALA A 166 13.17 -9.56 -11.44
N LYS A 167 13.35 -9.43 -10.12
CA LYS A 167 12.25 -9.09 -9.19
C LYS A 167 11.69 -7.70 -9.47
N TYR A 168 12.55 -6.69 -9.66
CA TYR A 168 12.10 -5.33 -9.95
C TYR A 168 11.43 -5.21 -11.32
N ARG A 169 11.90 -5.97 -12.32
CA ARG A 169 11.24 -6.07 -13.62
C ARG A 169 9.78 -6.52 -13.49
N LYS A 170 9.52 -7.56 -12.69
CA LYS A 170 8.15 -8.03 -12.39
C LYS A 170 7.29 -6.99 -11.67
N VAL A 171 7.90 -6.21 -10.76
CA VAL A 171 7.21 -5.11 -10.07
C VAL A 171 6.81 -4.02 -11.08
N ILE A 172 7.70 -3.67 -12.01
CA ILE A 172 7.42 -2.71 -13.09
C ILE A 172 6.29 -3.23 -13.99
N GLU A 173 6.32 -4.50 -14.41
CA GLU A 173 5.24 -5.11 -15.21
C GLU A 173 3.89 -5.06 -14.49
N THR A 174 3.88 -5.35 -13.19
CA THR A 174 2.67 -5.26 -12.35
C THR A 174 2.17 -3.82 -12.25
N ALA A 175 3.08 -2.84 -12.12
CA ALA A 175 2.74 -1.43 -12.09
C ALA A 175 2.14 -0.97 -13.42
N VAL A 176 2.68 -1.39 -14.56
CA VAL A 176 2.13 -1.07 -15.89
C VAL A 176 0.68 -1.58 -16.04
N ALA A 177 0.41 -2.81 -15.58
CA ALA A 177 -0.94 -3.35 -15.60
C ALA A 177 -1.91 -2.58 -14.68
N ALA A 178 -1.43 -2.16 -13.50
CA ALA A 178 -2.19 -1.34 -12.58
C ALA A 178 -2.50 0.06 -13.16
N ASP A 179 -1.50 0.72 -13.76
CA ASP A 179 -1.66 2.03 -14.41
C ASP A 179 -2.66 1.96 -15.56
N SER A 180 -2.61 0.90 -16.37
CA SER A 180 -3.59 0.67 -17.43
C SER A 180 -5.01 0.51 -16.88
N THR A 181 -5.16 -0.22 -15.77
CA THR A 181 -6.46 -0.40 -15.10
C THR A 181 -6.99 0.92 -14.55
N VAL A 182 -6.14 1.73 -13.92
CA VAL A 182 -6.51 3.05 -13.38
C VAL A 182 -6.90 4.00 -14.51
N ARG A 183 -6.13 4.03 -15.62
CA ARG A 183 -6.45 4.83 -16.80
C ARG A 183 -7.81 4.46 -17.39
N GLY A 184 -8.07 3.17 -17.59
CA GLY A 184 -9.37 2.70 -18.09
C GLY A 184 -10.53 3.09 -17.17
N LYS A 185 -10.34 3.06 -15.84
CA LYS A 185 -11.34 3.53 -14.88
C LYS A 185 -11.57 5.04 -14.95
N LEU A 186 -10.50 5.84 -15.10
CA LEU A 186 -10.64 7.28 -15.24
C LEU A 186 -11.39 7.64 -16.53
N ASP A 187 -11.02 7.04 -17.65
CA ASP A 187 -11.64 7.29 -18.95
C ASP A 187 -13.14 6.91 -18.94
N ALA A 188 -13.49 5.77 -18.33
CA ALA A 188 -14.88 5.33 -18.20
C ALA A 188 -15.75 6.25 -17.33
N ASN A 189 -15.16 6.99 -16.38
CA ASN A 189 -15.88 7.86 -15.45
C ASN A 189 -15.62 9.37 -15.73
N ARG A 190 -14.94 9.69 -16.84
CA ARG A 190 -14.43 11.04 -17.12
C ARG A 190 -15.55 12.07 -17.20
N GLU A 191 -16.61 11.76 -17.95
CA GLU A 191 -17.74 12.67 -18.15
C GLU A 191 -18.44 13.02 -16.82
N GLY A 192 -18.66 12.01 -15.96
CA GLY A 192 -19.24 12.23 -14.63
C GLY A 192 -18.34 13.09 -13.73
N MET A 193 -17.04 12.83 -13.74
CA MET A 193 -16.06 13.61 -12.99
C MET A 193 -15.92 15.04 -13.52
N GLU A 194 -16.01 15.23 -14.84
CA GLU A 194 -16.00 16.56 -15.46
C GLU A 194 -17.21 17.38 -15.01
N MET A 195 -18.42 16.79 -15.03
CA MET A 195 -19.63 17.45 -14.54
C MET A 195 -19.52 17.86 -13.07
N LEU A 196 -19.00 16.98 -12.20
CA LEU A 196 -18.79 17.29 -10.78
C LEU A 196 -17.73 18.37 -10.56
N SER A 197 -16.74 18.46 -11.45
CA SER A 197 -15.63 19.42 -11.36
C SER A 197 -15.99 20.84 -11.81
N ARG A 198 -17.08 21.02 -12.56
CA ARG A 198 -17.58 22.35 -12.97
C ARG A 198 -18.26 23.12 -11.83
N GLY A 199 -18.46 22.47 -10.68
CA GLY A 199 -19.06 23.05 -9.49
C GLY A 199 -20.58 22.98 -9.45
N PRO A 200 -21.18 23.30 -8.30
CA PRO A 200 -22.59 22.99 -8.01
C PRO A 200 -23.58 23.79 -8.87
N GLU A 201 -23.26 25.03 -9.22
CA GLU A 201 -24.12 25.90 -10.05
C GLU A 201 -24.22 25.39 -11.49
N SER A 202 -23.08 24.99 -12.09
CA SER A 202 -23.06 24.39 -13.43
C SER A 202 -23.72 23.01 -13.43
N LEU A 203 -23.54 22.23 -12.36
CA LEU A 203 -24.17 20.92 -12.20
C LEU A 203 -25.70 21.06 -12.15
N ALA A 204 -26.23 22.02 -11.38
CA ALA A 204 -27.66 22.28 -11.30
C ALA A 204 -28.27 22.59 -12.68
N SER A 205 -27.60 23.40 -13.50
CA SER A 205 -28.06 23.73 -14.87
C SER A 205 -28.01 22.57 -15.87
N SER A 206 -27.23 21.52 -15.57
CA SER A 206 -27.04 20.36 -16.45
C SER A 206 -28.03 19.23 -16.13
N LEU A 207 -28.72 19.30 -15.00
CA LEU A 207 -29.69 18.29 -14.58
C LEU A 207 -31.07 18.63 -15.16
N PRO A 208 -31.82 17.63 -15.68
CA PRO A 208 -33.21 17.85 -16.06
C PRO A 208 -34.00 18.26 -14.82
N SER A 209 -34.74 19.37 -14.90
CA SER A 209 -35.60 19.80 -13.81
C SER A 209 -36.61 18.71 -13.49
N PRO A 210 -36.72 18.25 -12.23
CA PRO A 210 -37.68 17.22 -11.89
C PRO A 210 -39.09 17.73 -12.19
N SER A 211 -39.87 16.96 -12.94
CA SER A 211 -41.32 17.14 -12.93
C SER A 211 -41.77 16.92 -11.48
N SER A 212 -42.57 17.86 -10.97
CA SER A 212 -43.10 17.88 -9.61
C SER A 212 -44.00 16.67 -9.35
N GLY A 213 -43.38 15.51 -9.16
CA GLY A 213 -44.01 14.21 -9.04
C GLY A 213 -43.42 13.41 -7.90
N GLY A 214 -44.01 13.57 -6.71
CA GLY A 214 -44.13 12.46 -5.77
C GLY A 214 -43.58 12.67 -4.37
N ALA A 215 -44.44 13.15 -3.47
CA ALA A 215 -44.42 12.94 -2.02
C ALA A 215 -43.25 13.52 -1.22
N SER A 216 -43.04 14.84 -1.33
CA SER A 216 -42.42 15.67 -0.28
C SER A 216 -43.38 15.84 0.90
N GLY A 217 -43.48 14.80 1.71
CA GLY A 217 -44.13 14.86 3.02
C GLY A 217 -43.35 14.00 3.99
N ASP A 218 -43.36 14.39 5.25
CA ASP A 218 -42.73 13.77 6.43
C ASP A 218 -43.31 12.37 6.71
N SER A 219 -43.23 11.49 5.71
CA SER A 219 -43.78 10.15 5.78
C SER A 219 -42.91 9.34 6.75
N PRO A 220 -43.51 8.51 7.61
CA PRO A 220 -42.75 7.72 8.59
C PRO A 220 -41.57 6.91 8.00
N PRO A 221 -41.66 6.35 6.77
CA PRO A 221 -40.52 5.69 6.13
C PRO A 221 -39.36 6.63 5.78
N VAL A 222 -39.64 7.86 5.32
CA VAL A 222 -38.63 8.87 4.96
C VAL A 222 -37.86 9.32 6.19
N VAL A 223 -38.55 9.59 7.30
CA VAL A 223 -37.92 9.95 8.59
C VAL A 223 -37.02 8.83 9.10
N THR A 224 -37.49 7.59 9.02
CA THR A 224 -36.70 6.41 9.43
C THR A 224 -35.45 6.26 8.55
N LEU A 225 -35.58 6.48 7.24
CA LEU A 225 -34.47 6.36 6.30
C LEU A 225 -33.44 7.49 6.49
N ARG A 226 -33.86 8.73 6.81
CA ARG A 226 -32.94 9.82 7.18
C ARG A 226 -32.13 9.47 8.41
N LYS A 227 -32.77 8.96 9.46
CA LYS A 227 -32.06 8.52 10.66
C LYS A 227 -31.03 7.42 10.37
N LEU A 228 -31.39 6.43 9.53
CA LEU A 228 -30.44 5.40 9.10
C LEU A 228 -29.28 5.98 8.28
N MET A 229 -29.49 7.05 7.50
CA MET A 229 -28.41 7.74 6.80
C MET A 229 -27.47 8.48 7.76
N GLU A 230 -27.99 9.12 8.81
CA GLU A 230 -27.17 9.73 9.85
C GLU A 230 -26.30 8.68 10.57
N GLU A 231 -26.87 7.52 10.92
CA GLU A 231 -26.12 6.40 11.51
C GLU A 231 -25.03 5.89 10.56
N VAL A 232 -25.32 5.83 9.26
CA VAL A 232 -24.36 5.42 8.23
C VAL A 232 -23.20 6.42 8.09
N GLU A 233 -23.48 7.71 8.08
CA GLU A 233 -22.43 8.74 8.03
C GLU A 233 -21.59 8.75 9.31
N ALA A 234 -22.19 8.54 10.49
CA ALA A 234 -21.47 8.37 11.74
C ALA A 234 -20.52 7.16 11.70
N ILE A 235 -20.98 6.02 11.16
CA ILE A 235 -20.14 4.82 10.98
C ILE A 235 -19.00 5.09 10.00
N LYS A 236 -19.20 5.89 8.94
CA LYS A 236 -18.12 6.25 8.03
C LYS A 236 -17.07 7.13 8.70
N ALA A 237 -17.52 8.14 9.45
CA ALA A 237 -16.64 9.05 10.18
C ALA A 237 -15.82 8.34 11.27
N GLU A 238 -16.38 7.32 11.94
CA GLU A 238 -15.66 6.51 12.93
C GLU A 238 -14.57 5.62 12.29
N ARG A 239 -14.69 5.31 10.99
CA ARG A 239 -13.73 4.46 10.26
C ARG A 239 -12.52 5.22 9.70
N GLU A 240 -12.60 6.54 9.57
CA GLU A 240 -11.50 7.39 9.13
C GLU A 240 -10.51 7.68 10.27
#